data_AF-A0A1Z9GXW9-F1
#
_entry.id   AF-A0A1Z9GXW9-F1
#
_cell.length_a   1.000
_cell.length_b   1.000
_cell.length_c   1.000
_cell.angle_alpha   90.00
_cell.angle_beta   90.00
_cell.angle_gamma   90.00
#
_symmetry.space_group_name_H-M   'P 1'
#
loop_
_entity.id
_entity.type
_entity.pdbx_description
1 polymer ?
#
loop_
_entity_poly.entity_id
_entity_poly.type
_entity_poly.pdbx_seq_one_letter_code
_entity_poly.pdbx_strand_id
1 'polypeptide(L)'
;MQHEFEDYRKKRPPEEPTPWSQWQPEDPLRYLLVIVFFILGIPFLFGYIPTPFGTLWQLIIIDYWMYMRAQAKKIDIDRFD
;
A
#
# COMPACT_ATOMS: atom_id res chain seq x y z
N MET A 1 18.29 25.91 -27.98
CA MET A 1 17.28 25.14 -28.71
C MET A 1 16.79 24.04 -27.78
N GLN A 2 15.75 24.33 -27.00
CA GLN A 2 15.09 23.34 -26.14
C GLN A 2 13.97 22.72 -26.99
N HIS A 3 14.19 21.50 -27.47
CA HIS A 3 13.12 20.67 -28.02
C HIS A 3 12.36 20.04 -26.85
N GLU A 4 11.63 20.87 -26.10
CA GLU A 4 10.56 20.37 -25.24
C GLU A 4 9.40 20.04 -26.16
N PHE A 5 9.35 18.78 -26.59
CA PHE A 5 8.18 18.22 -27.25
C PHE A 5 7.02 18.34 -26.27
N GLU A 6 6.13 19.30 -26.53
CA GLU A 6 4.83 19.39 -25.88
C GLU A 6 4.08 18.09 -26.16
N ASP A 7 4.09 17.18 -25.20
CA ASP A 7 3.33 15.94 -25.27
C ASP A 7 1.86 16.27 -25.01
N TYR A 8 1.12 16.60 -26.09
CA TYR A 8 -0.31 16.87 -26.05
C TYR A 8 -1.18 15.62 -25.84
N ARG A 9 -0.58 14.48 -25.47
CA ARG A 9 -1.36 13.30 -25.10
C ARG A 9 -2.23 13.65 -23.89
N LYS A 10 -3.50 13.27 -23.98
CA LYS A 10 -4.47 13.43 -22.90
C LYS A 10 -3.95 12.65 -21.70
N LYS A 11 -3.31 13.35 -20.75
CA LYS A 11 -2.91 12.78 -19.46
C LYS A 11 -4.14 12.10 -18.87
N ARG A 12 -4.00 10.86 -18.39
CA ARG A 12 -5.13 10.22 -17.70
C ARG A 12 -5.56 11.16 -16.57
N PRO A 13 -6.86 11.33 -16.35
CA PRO A 13 -7.29 12.02 -15.14
C PRO A 13 -6.61 11.33 -13.95
N PRO A 14 -6.05 12.08 -12.99
CA PRO A 14 -5.44 11.50 -11.79
C PRO A 14 -6.39 10.45 -11.24
N GLU A 15 -5.93 9.21 -11.06
CA GLU A 15 -6.81 8.19 -10.51
C GLU A 15 -7.21 8.65 -9.11
N GLU A 16 -8.49 8.95 -8.90
CA GLU A 16 -8.97 9.31 -7.58
C GLU A 16 -8.58 8.21 -6.59
N PRO A 17 -8.06 8.57 -5.40
CA PRO A 17 -7.63 7.58 -4.42
C PRO A 17 -8.82 6.68 -4.07
N THR A 18 -8.69 5.39 -4.41
CA THR A 18 -9.74 4.40 -4.11
C THR A 18 -10.01 4.37 -2.60
N PRO A 19 -11.28 4.36 -2.15
CA PRO A 19 -11.58 4.22 -0.73
C PRO A 19 -10.92 2.97 -0.13
N TRP A 20 -10.48 3.04 1.14
CA TRP A 20 -9.80 1.91 1.81
C TRP A 20 -10.60 0.62 1.77
N SER A 21 -11.93 0.70 1.93
CA SER A 21 -12.84 -0.46 1.88
C SER A 21 -12.91 -1.15 0.51
N GLN A 22 -12.48 -0.48 -0.55
CA GLN A 22 -12.46 -1.01 -1.93
C GLN A 22 -11.03 -1.27 -2.42
N TRP A 23 -10.03 -0.96 -1.60
CA TRP A 23 -8.64 -1.14 -1.99
C TRP A 23 -8.28 -2.63 -2.03
N GLN A 24 -7.48 -2.99 -3.02
CA GLN A 24 -6.92 -4.33 -3.17
C GLN A 24 -5.42 -4.22 -3.44
N PRO A 25 -4.60 -5.11 -2.87
CA PRO A 25 -3.17 -5.12 -3.11
C PRO A 25 -2.87 -5.51 -4.57
N GLU A 26 -1.93 -4.81 -5.20
CA GLU A 26 -1.43 -5.15 -6.56
C GLU A 26 -0.82 -6.56 -6.60
N ASP A 27 -0.15 -6.97 -5.52
CA ASP A 27 0.46 -8.29 -5.34
C ASP A 27 -0.09 -8.95 -4.06
N PRO A 28 -1.07 -9.86 -4.18
CA PRO A 28 -1.68 -10.55 -3.05
C PRO A 28 -0.70 -11.43 -2.26
N LEU A 29 0.28 -12.03 -2.93
CA LEU A 29 1.24 -12.92 -2.28
C LEU A 29 2.19 -12.12 -1.39
N ARG A 30 2.71 -11.01 -1.91
CA ARG A 30 3.54 -10.11 -1.11
C ARG A 30 2.76 -9.54 0.07
N TYR A 31 1.50 -9.17 -0.12
CA TYR A 31 0.63 -8.70 0.95
C TYR A 31 0.48 -9.74 2.08
N LEU A 32 0.15 -10.98 1.73
CA LEU A 32 0.04 -12.08 2.69
C LEU A 32 1.35 -12.33 3.45
N LEU A 33 2.48 -12.32 2.74
CA LEU A 33 3.80 -12.51 3.37
C LEU A 33 4.11 -11.39 4.38
N VAL A 34 3.80 -10.13 4.06
CA VAL A 34 3.98 -9.01 4.99
C VAL A 34 3.11 -9.20 6.23
N ILE A 35 1.83 -9.56 6.07
CA ILE A 35 0.93 -9.82 7.20
C ILE A 35 1.48 -10.93 8.09
N VAL A 36 1.83 -12.08 7.51
CA VAL A 36 2.37 -13.23 8.26
C VAL A 36 3.66 -12.85 8.99
N PHE A 37 4.56 -12.12 8.32
CA PHE A 37 5.82 -11.69 8.91
C PHE A 37 5.62 -10.75 10.10
N PHE A 38 4.70 -9.78 10.02
CA PHE A 38 4.47 -8.83 11.11
C PHE A 38 3.61 -9.42 12.23
N ILE A 39 2.62 -10.25 11.93
CA ILE A 39 1.73 -10.84 12.95
C ILE A 39 2.39 -12.02 13.68
N LEU A 40 3.14 -12.86 12.96
CA LEU A 40 3.74 -14.07 13.54
C LEU A 40 5.26 -13.91 13.68
N GLY A 41 5.94 -13.46 12.62
CA GLY A 41 7.40 -13.38 12.60
C GLY A 41 7.94 -12.46 13.70
N ILE A 42 7.48 -11.21 13.75
CA ILE A 42 7.98 -10.23 14.75
C ILE A 42 7.66 -10.69 16.18
N PRO A 43 6.42 -10.98 16.58
CA PRO A 43 6.13 -11.39 17.95
C PRO A 43 6.89 -12.65 18.37
N PHE A 44 7.04 -13.63 17.47
CA PHE A 44 7.81 -14.84 17.72
C PHE A 44 9.28 -14.54 18.05
N LEU A 45 9.91 -13.61 17.34
CA LEU A 45 11.31 -13.21 17.62
C LEU A 45 11.49 -12.60 19.02
N PHE A 46 10.44 -11.99 19.58
CA PHE A 46 10.45 -11.40 20.93
C PHE A 46 9.86 -12.33 22.00
N GLY A 47 9.49 -13.57 21.64
CA GLY A 47 8.84 -14.51 22.56
C GLY A 47 7.45 -14.07 23.02
N TYR A 48 6.81 -13.17 22.27
CA TYR A 48 5.49 -12.64 22.58
C TYR A 48 4.42 -13.32 21.74
N ILE A 49 3.26 -13.61 22.34
CA ILE A 49 2.09 -14.13 21.63
C ILE A 49 1.01 -13.05 21.69
N PRO A 50 0.62 -12.46 20.55
CA PRO A 50 -0.44 -11.48 20.53
C PRO A 50 -1.77 -12.13 20.92
N THR A 51 -2.56 -11.43 21.72
CA THR A 51 -3.94 -11.83 22.00
C THR A 51 -4.76 -11.79 20.71
N PRO A 52 -5.92 -12.48 20.63
CA PRO A 52 -6.80 -12.39 19.46
C PRO A 52 -7.14 -10.94 19.08
N PHE A 53 -7.42 -10.10 20.09
CA PHE A 53 -7.69 -8.68 19.87
C PHE A 53 -6.45 -7.90 19.41
N GLY A 54 -5.27 -8.20 19.98
CA GLY A 54 -4.01 -7.61 19.54
C GLY A 54 -3.66 -7.98 18.09
N THR A 55 -4.02 -9.20 17.68
CA THR A 55 -3.84 -9.68 16.30
C THR A 55 -4.74 -8.94 15.33
N LEU A 56 -6.03 -8.77 15.67
CA LEU A 56 -6.97 -8.00 14.86
C LEU A 56 -6.52 -6.54 14.69
N TRP A 57 -6.06 -5.92 15.78
CA TRP A 57 -5.58 -4.55 15.74
C TRP A 57 -4.33 -4.40 14.87
N GLN A 58 -3.37 -5.32 14.99
CA GLN A 58 -2.19 -5.35 14.12
C GLN A 58 -2.57 -5.52 12.66
N LEU A 59 -3.51 -6.41 12.34
CA LEU A 59 -3.98 -6.62 10.97
C LEU A 59 -4.55 -5.33 10.37
N ILE A 60 -5.43 -4.63 11.09
CA ILE A 60 -6.01 -3.35 10.64
C ILE A 60 -4.93 -2.29 10.42
N ILE A 61 -3.96 -2.18 11.33
CA ILE A 61 -2.86 -1.22 11.21
C ILE A 61 -2.02 -1.52 9.96
N ILE A 62 -1.62 -2.77 9.77
CA ILE A 62 -0.77 -3.19 8.64
C ILE A 62 -1.51 -2.95 7.33
N ASP A 63 -2.79 -3.33 7.27
CA ASP A 63 -3.63 -3.16 6.08
C ASP A 63 -3.79 -1.68 5.72
N TYR A 64 -4.12 -0.83 6.70
CA TYR A 64 -4.22 0.62 6.50
C TYR A 64 -2.89 1.26 6.11
N TRP A 65 -1.78 0.81 6.69
CA TRP A 65 -0.45 1.32 6.32
C TRP A 65 -0.08 0.95 4.88
N MET A 66 -0.37 -0.28 4.45
CA MET A 66 -0.13 -0.71 3.08
C MET A 66 -1.01 0.05 2.08
N TYR A 67 -2.27 0.30 2.43
CA TYR A 67 -3.18 1.17 1.69
C TYR A 67 -2.58 2.57 1.50
N MET A 68 -2.18 3.23 2.58
CA MET A 68 -1.59 4.58 2.53
C MET A 68 -0.34 4.62 1.64
N ARG A 69 0.50 3.59 1.71
CA ARG A 69 1.68 3.46 0.86
C ARG A 69 1.33 3.29 -0.61
N ALA A 70 0.30 2.49 -0.92
CA ALA A 70 -0.17 2.30 -2.29
C ALA A 70 -0.74 3.60 -2.86
N GLN A 71 -1.52 4.36 -2.08
CA GLN A 71 -2.03 5.67 -2.52
C GLN A 71 -0.90 6.68 -2.74
N ALA A 72 0.10 6.73 -1.85
CA ALA A 72 1.26 7.60 -2.05
C ALA A 72 2.04 7.27 -3.34
N LYS A 73 2.20 5.98 -3.65
CA LYS A 73 2.85 5.52 -4.89
C LYS A 73 2.07 5.94 -6.14
N LYS A 74 0.74 5.86 -6.11
CA LYS A 74 -0.13 6.30 -7.22
C LYS A 74 0.03 7.79 -7.50
N ILE A 75 -0.01 8.61 -6.46
CA ILE A 75 0.15 10.08 -6.56
C ILE A 75 1.51 10.45 -7.17
N ASP A 76 2.56 9.71 -6.83
CA ASP A 76 3.91 9.97 -7.35
C ASP A 76 4.04 9.62 -8.84
N ILE A 77 3.45 8.50 -9.28
CA ILE A 77 3.41 8.12 -10.70
C ILE A 77 2.69 9.18 -11.53
N ASP A 78 1.52 9.65 -11.06
CA ASP A 78 0.73 10.68 -11.74
C ASP A 78 1.42 12.06 -11.81
N ARG A 79 2.47 12.29 -11.01
CA ARG A 79 3.25 13.53 -11.04
C ARG A 79 4.30 13.56 -12.15
N PHE A 80 4.78 12.39 -12.61
CA PHE A 80 5.86 12.29 -13.59
C PHE A 80 5.41 11.90 -15.00
N ASP A 81 4.13 11.54 -15.17
CA ASP A 81 3.45 11.35 -16.47
C ASP A 81 2.74 12.64 -16.94
#